data_AF-A0A357EDY9-F1
#
_entry.id   AF-A0A357EDY9-F1
#
_cell.length_a   1.000
_cell.length_b   1.000
_cell.length_c   1.000
_cell.angle_alpha   90.00
_cell.angle_beta   90.00
_cell.angle_gamma   90.00
#
_symmetry.space_group_name_H-M   'P 1'
#
loop_
_entity.id
_entity.type
_entity.pdbx_description
1 polymer ?
#
loop_
_entity_poly.entity_id
_entity_poly.type
_entity_poly.pdbx_seq_one_letter_code
_entity_poly.pdbx_strand_id
1 'polypeptide(L)'
;MIKDHYYHPAFNGSYSIKSVLPAVVPSLGYSDLAIQEGGHAAAEYRRMVFVETDWVERETIREALLRYCARDTLAMVELRRVLNIKAGTRLGNALEAS
;
A
#
# COMPACT_ATOMS: atom_id res chain seq x y z
N MET A 1 -1.76 5.81 -15.81
CA MET A 1 -1.72 5.40 -14.38
C MET A 1 -2.77 4.30 -14.13
N ILE A 2 -2.80 3.64 -12.95
CA ILE A 2 -3.87 2.63 -12.62
C ILE A 2 -5.26 3.20 -12.90
N LYS A 3 -5.49 4.45 -12.50
CA LYS A 3 -6.73 5.21 -12.74
C LYS A 3 -7.23 5.20 -14.19
N ASP A 4 -6.31 5.15 -15.16
CA ASP A 4 -6.65 5.27 -16.59
C ASP A 4 -6.88 3.89 -17.24
N HIS A 5 -6.54 2.79 -16.55
CA HIS A 5 -6.49 1.46 -17.16
C HIS A 5 -7.13 0.34 -16.31
N TYR A 6 -7.42 0.59 -15.03
CA TYR A 6 -7.94 -0.42 -14.12
C TYR A 6 -8.81 0.19 -13.01
N TYR A 7 -10.08 -0.22 -12.99
CA TYR A 7 -11.04 0.11 -11.92
C TYR A 7 -11.57 -1.16 -11.27
N HIS A 8 -11.69 -1.14 -9.94
CA HIS A 8 -12.36 -2.18 -9.17
C HIS A 8 -13.42 -1.53 -8.27
N PRO A 9 -14.64 -2.10 -8.12
CA PRO A 9 -15.70 -1.51 -7.30
C PRO A 9 -15.27 -1.19 -5.87
N ALA A 10 -14.43 -2.05 -5.27
CA ALA A 10 -13.89 -1.85 -3.92
C ALA A 10 -12.93 -0.64 -3.79
N PHE A 11 -12.52 0.01 -4.88
CA PHE A 11 -11.74 1.25 -4.80
C PHE A 11 -12.57 2.39 -4.21
N ASN A 12 -13.89 2.36 -4.37
CA ASN A 12 -14.82 3.37 -3.87
C ASN A 12 -14.39 4.81 -4.25
N GLY A 13 -13.94 5.01 -5.50
CA GLY A 13 -13.44 6.29 -6.01
C GLY A 13 -12.03 6.69 -5.54
N SER A 14 -11.41 5.97 -4.60
CA SER A 14 -10.05 6.21 -4.12
C SER A 14 -9.02 5.35 -4.87
N TYR A 15 -7.92 5.99 -5.27
CA TYR A 15 -6.76 5.33 -5.88
C TYR A 15 -5.53 5.37 -4.97
N SER A 16 -5.71 5.59 -3.67
CA SER A 16 -4.62 5.42 -2.71
C SER A 16 -4.17 3.96 -2.70
N ILE A 17 -2.90 3.72 -2.40
CA ILE A 17 -2.36 2.36 -2.30
C ILE A 17 -3.17 1.50 -1.32
N LYS A 18 -3.78 2.11 -0.29
CA LYS A 18 -4.52 1.40 0.76
C LYS A 18 -5.93 1.00 0.35
N SER A 19 -6.58 1.73 -0.56
CA SER A 19 -7.84 1.30 -1.16
C SER A 19 -7.61 0.31 -2.30
N VAL A 20 -6.52 0.47 -3.05
CA VAL A 20 -6.21 -0.37 -4.22
C VAL A 20 -5.65 -1.73 -3.81
N LEU A 21 -4.74 -1.77 -2.82
CA LEU A 21 -4.03 -2.99 -2.44
C LEU A 21 -4.95 -4.16 -2.05
N PRO A 22 -5.88 -4.04 -1.08
CA PRO A 22 -6.71 -5.17 -0.66
C PRO A 22 -7.66 -5.65 -1.77
N ALA A 23 -8.03 -4.78 -2.70
CA ALA A 23 -8.87 -5.14 -3.84
C ALA A 23 -8.10 -5.93 -4.92
N VAL A 24 -6.80 -5.69 -5.07
CA VAL A 24 -5.96 -6.34 -6.08
C VAL A 24 -5.17 -7.53 -5.52
N VAL A 25 -4.76 -7.45 -4.26
CA VAL A 25 -3.98 -8.44 -3.52
C VAL A 25 -4.63 -8.66 -2.13
N PRO A 26 -5.72 -9.45 -2.03
CA PRO A 26 -6.51 -9.56 -0.80
C PRO A 26 -5.75 -10.12 0.42
N SER A 27 -4.65 -10.82 0.20
CA SER A 27 -3.79 -11.35 1.26
C SER A 27 -2.84 -10.30 1.86
N LEU A 28 -2.80 -9.07 1.33
CA LEU A 28 -1.91 -8.01 1.78
C LEU A 28 -2.73 -6.76 2.15
N GLY A 29 -2.50 -6.24 3.36
CA GLY A 29 -3.19 -5.07 3.90
C GLY A 29 -2.29 -4.27 4.83
N TYR A 30 -2.87 -3.50 5.75
CA TYR A 30 -2.13 -2.72 6.77
C TYR A 30 -2.64 -2.99 8.19
N SER A 31 -3.66 -3.82 8.38
CA SER A 31 -4.36 -4.01 9.65
C SER A 31 -3.51 -4.62 10.78
N ASP A 32 -2.38 -5.25 10.44
CA ASP A 32 -1.41 -5.83 11.38
C ASP A 32 -0.31 -4.86 11.82
N LEU A 33 -0.34 -3.61 11.34
CA LEU A 33 0.64 -2.58 11.66
C LEU A 33 0.09 -1.60 12.69
N ALA A 34 0.98 -1.08 13.54
CA ALA A 34 0.66 0.00 14.49
C ALA A 34 0.32 1.31 13.75
N ILE A 35 1.00 1.57 12.63
CA ILE A 35 0.74 2.70 11.73
C ILE A 35 0.10 2.12 10.47
N GLN A 36 -1.11 2.57 10.16
CA GLN A 36 -1.90 2.04 9.05
C GLN A 36 -2.19 3.10 7.99
N GLU A 37 -2.03 4.37 8.33
CA GLU A 37 -2.40 5.49 7.48
C GLU A 37 -1.28 6.53 7.35
N GLY A 38 -1.24 7.23 6.21
CA GLY A 38 -0.15 8.16 5.90
C GLY A 38 -0.19 9.42 6.77
N GLY A 39 -1.41 9.86 7.13
CA GLY A 39 -1.59 10.96 8.10
C GLY A 39 -1.08 10.59 9.50
N HIS A 40 -1.34 9.35 9.93
CA HIS A 40 -0.82 8.83 11.20
C HIS A 40 0.71 8.73 11.16
N ALA A 41 1.29 8.17 10.09
CA ALA A 41 2.73 8.11 9.90
C ALA A 41 3.40 9.51 9.98
N ALA A 42 2.82 10.52 9.34
CA ALA A 42 3.34 11.89 9.38
C ALA A 42 3.24 12.51 10.80
N ALA A 43 2.18 12.21 11.55
CA ALA A 43 2.02 12.65 12.93
C ALA A 43 3.03 11.99 13.87
N GLU A 44 3.22 10.67 13.74
CA GLU A 44 4.19 9.88 14.51
C GLU A 44 5.62 10.35 14.24
N TYR A 45 5.99 10.56 12.97
CA TYR A 45 7.29 11.12 12.61
C TYR A 45 7.51 12.49 13.25
N ARG A 46 6.51 13.39 13.21
CA ARG A 46 6.61 14.69 13.87
C ARG A 46 6.80 14.54 15.38
N ARG A 47 6.04 13.65 16.04
CA ARG A 47 6.20 13.39 17.48
C ARG A 47 7.62 12.92 17.79
N MET A 48 8.10 11.91 17.07
CA MET A 48 9.43 11.32 17.23
C MET A 48 10.57 12.35 17.09
N VAL A 49 10.43 13.29 16.16
CA VAL A 49 11.50 14.26 15.85
C VAL A 49 11.49 15.47 16.77
N PHE A 50 10.30 15.98 17.12
CA PHE A 50 10.17 17.30 17.74
C PHE A 50 9.63 17.30 19.17
N VAL A 51 9.03 16.19 19.62
CA VAL A 51 8.32 16.14 20.90
C VAL A 51 8.90 15.08 21.83
N GLU A 52 9.16 13.89 21.31
CA GLU A 52 9.58 12.76 22.12
C GLU A 52 11.03 12.88 22.58
N THR A 53 11.25 12.69 23.88
CA THR A 53 12.56 12.79 24.52
C THR A 53 13.01 11.48 25.14
N ASP A 54 12.08 10.55 25.40
CA ASP A 54 12.42 9.19 25.82
C ASP A 54 12.95 8.38 24.64
N TRP A 55 14.13 7.79 24.81
CA TRP A 55 14.78 7.04 23.75
C TRP A 55 14.06 5.73 23.41
N VAL A 56 13.43 5.08 24.40
CA VAL A 56 12.71 3.82 24.19
C VAL A 56 11.44 4.06 23.36
N GLU A 57 10.66 5.07 23.71
CA GLU A 57 9.49 5.47 22.93
C GLU A 57 9.90 5.94 21.53
N ARG A 58 11.00 6.70 21.41
CA ARG A 58 11.50 7.16 20.10
C ARG A 58 11.89 6.01 19.17
N GLU A 59 12.53 4.95 19.70
CA GLU A 59 12.84 3.77 18.89
C GLU A 59 11.58 2.99 18.53
N THR A 60 10.60 2.90 19.43
CA THR A 60 9.31 2.25 19.15
C THR A 60 8.58 2.91 17.98
N ILE A 61 8.52 4.25 17.95
CA ILE A 61 7.95 4.99 16.81
C ILE A 61 8.75 4.73 15.53
N ARG A 62 10.07 4.73 15.63
CA ARG A 62 10.97 4.49 14.49
C ARG A 62 10.72 3.11 13.87
N GLU A 63 10.63 2.06 14.68
CA GLU A 63 10.34 0.71 14.22
C GLU A 63 8.96 0.61 13.56
N ALA A 64 7.94 1.23 14.15
CA ALA A 64 6.60 1.28 13.57
C ALA A 64 6.58 1.97 12.19
N LEU A 65 7.29 3.09 12.05
CA LEU A 65 7.44 3.81 10.78
C LEU A 65 8.18 2.96 9.74
N LEU A 66 9.26 2.28 10.12
CA LEU A 66 10.01 1.42 9.21
C LEU A 66 9.17 0.24 8.70
N ARG A 67 8.39 -0.39 9.58
CA ARG A 67 7.44 -1.45 9.19
C ARG A 67 6.39 -0.95 8.20
N TYR A 68 5.83 0.24 8.44
CA TYR A 68 4.89 0.88 7.52
C TYR A 68 5.52 1.19 6.15
N CYS A 69 6.72 1.78 6.12
CA CYS A 69 7.44 2.07 4.87
C CYS A 69 7.81 0.80 4.08
N ALA A 70 8.23 -0.26 4.79
CA ALA A 70 8.49 -1.55 4.16
C ALA A 70 7.23 -2.15 3.55
N ARG A 71 6.07 -2.01 4.21
CA ARG A 71 4.77 -2.45 3.68
C ARG A 71 4.37 -1.67 2.43
N ASP A 72 4.54 -0.34 2.41
CA ASP A 72 4.28 0.48 1.21
C ASP A 72 5.10 -0.01 0.01
N THR A 73 6.39 -0.32 0.23
CA THR A 73 7.27 -0.85 -0.83
C THR A 73 6.80 -2.21 -1.34
N LEU A 74 6.53 -3.14 -0.44
CA LEU A 74 6.04 -4.48 -0.80
C LEU A 74 4.71 -4.40 -1.56
N ALA A 75 3.79 -3.55 -1.09
CA ALA A 75 2.51 -3.32 -1.72
C ALA A 75 2.65 -2.84 -3.18
N MET A 76 3.57 -1.93 -3.45
CA MET A 76 3.83 -1.46 -4.82
C MET A 76 4.36 -2.56 -5.73
N VAL A 77 5.30 -3.39 -5.25
CA VAL A 77 5.88 -4.50 -6.02
C VAL A 77 4.82 -5.54 -6.35
N GLU A 78 4.01 -5.94 -5.35
CA GLU A 78 2.94 -6.92 -5.53
C GLU A 78 1.82 -6.41 -6.45
N LEU A 79 1.42 -5.15 -6.29
CA LEU A 79 0.47 -4.51 -7.20
C LEU A 79 0.97 -4.55 -8.64
N ARG A 80 2.22 -4.14 -8.88
CA ARG A 80 2.82 -4.21 -10.22
C ARG A 80 2.82 -5.63 -10.77
N ARG A 81 3.22 -6.62 -9.95
CA ARG A 81 3.26 -8.03 -10.35
C ARG A 81 1.88 -8.53 -10.78
N VAL A 82 0.87 -8.34 -9.94
CA VAL A 82 -0.49 -8.84 -10.20
C VAL A 82 -1.13 -8.11 -11.39
N LEU A 83 -0.95 -6.80 -11.51
CA LEU A 83 -1.51 -6.03 -12.62
C LEU A 83 -0.86 -6.43 -13.96
N ASN A 84 0.45 -6.69 -14.00
CA ASN A 84 1.12 -7.17 -15.20
C ASN A 84 0.61 -8.55 -15.63
N ILE A 85 0.39 -9.47 -14.69
CA ILE A 85 -0.21 -10.78 -14.99
C ILE A 85 -1.60 -10.60 -15.58
N LYS A 86 -2.47 -9.79 -14.94
CA LYS A 86 -3.83 -9.54 -15.43
C LYS A 86 -3.84 -8.89 -16.82
N ALA A 87 -2.90 -7.99 -17.10
CA ALA A 87 -2.76 -7.37 -18.42
C ALA A 87 -2.32 -8.40 -19.49
N GLY A 88 -1.35 -9.27 -19.17
CA GLY A 88 -0.89 -10.34 -20.04
C GLY A 88 -1.98 -11.37 -20.35
N THR A 89 -2.74 -11.82 -19.34
CA THR A 89 -3.88 -12.73 -19.54
C THR A 89 -4.96 -12.13 -20.43
N ARG A 90 -5.26 -10.83 -20.27
CA ARG A 90 -6.23 -10.13 -21.15
C ARG A 90 -5.78 -10.10 -22.61
N LEU A 91 -4.49 -9.89 -22.87
CA LEU A 91 -3.95 -9.90 -24.24
C LEU A 91 -3.99 -11.31 -24.86
N GLY A 92 -3.66 -12.35 -24.09
CA GLY A 92 -3.78 -13.73 -24.56
C GLY A 92 -5.23 -14.09 -24.93
N ASN A 93 -6.18 -13.79 -24.05
CA ASN A 93 -7.60 -14.06 -24.30
C ASN A 93 -8.16 -13.26 -25.49
N ALA A 94 -7.65 -12.06 -25.77
CA ALA A 94 -8.08 -11.25 -26.91
C ALA A 94 -7.55 -11.79 -28.25
N LEU A 95 -6.34 -12.38 -28.26
CA LEU A 95 -5.74 -13.00 -29.44
C LEU A 95 -6.38 -14.34 -29.79
N GLU A 96 -6.84 -15.12 -28.80
CA GLU A 96 -7.57 -16.37 -29.05
C GLU A 96 -9.03 -16.16 -29.50
N ALA A 97 -9.58 -14.96 -29.27
CA ALA A 97 -10.95 -14.60 -29.64
C ALA A 97 -11.06 -13.88 -31.00
N SER A 98 -9.96 -13.78 -31.77
CA SER A 98 -9.86 -13.15 -33.09
C SER A 98 -9.52 -14.18 -34.16
#